data_AF-A0A5C0SJH2-F1
#
_entry.id   AF-A0A5C0SJH2-F1
#
_cell.length_a   1.000
_cell.length_b   1.000
_cell.length_c   1.000
_cell.angle_alpha   90.00
_cell.angle_beta   90.00
_cell.angle_gamma   90.00
#
_symmetry.space_group_name_H-M   'P 1'
#
loop_
_entity.id
_entity.type
_entity.pdbx_description
1 polymer ?
#
loop_
_entity_poly.entity_id
_entity_poly.type
_entity_poly.pdbx_seq_one_letter_code
_entity_poly.pdbx_strand_id
1 'polypeptide(L)'
;MSLGKQMGLLLRFIYGYLIGFIFISIIYIVVALTVILFDPEAFSIIVIKYIKTEAYNKLGITFVGHCFMVFCGIVEWKKCKNEIKRKKRKRRKRSYEQR
;
A
#
# COMPACT_ATOMS: atom_id res chain seq x y z
N MET A 1 -21.47 5.00 15.22
CA MET A 1 -20.84 3.78 14.64
C MET A 1 -19.96 3.21 15.74
N SER A 2 -20.04 1.93 16.11
CA SER A 2 -19.26 1.45 17.27
C SER A 2 -17.75 1.61 17.03
N LEU A 3 -17.01 2.05 18.03
CA LEU A 3 -15.57 2.36 17.96
C LEU A 3 -14.77 1.23 17.28
N GLY A 4 -15.05 -0.03 17.63
CA GLY A 4 -14.39 -1.19 17.05
C GLY A 4 -14.61 -1.37 15.54
N LYS A 5 -15.73 -0.91 14.98
CA LYS A 5 -15.95 -0.93 13.52
C LYS A 5 -15.14 0.13 12.78
N GLN A 6 -14.86 1.27 13.42
CA GLN A 6 -14.01 2.30 12.85
C GLN A 6 -12.53 1.87 12.90
N MET A 7 -12.07 1.34 14.04
CA MET A 7 -10.72 0.76 14.17
C MET A 7 -10.47 -0.35 13.13
N GLY A 8 -11.42 -1.26 12.94
CA GLY A 8 -11.27 -2.33 11.95
C GLY A 8 -11.15 -1.82 10.50
N LEU A 9 -11.84 -0.73 10.17
CA LEU A 9 -11.73 -0.11 8.83
C LEU A 9 -10.38 0.61 8.66
N LEU A 10 -9.90 1.28 9.71
CA LEU A 10 -8.58 1.91 9.73
C LEU A 10 -7.47 0.87 9.54
N LEU A 11 -7.50 -0.21 10.31
CA LEU A 11 -6.56 -1.33 10.19
C LEU A 11 -6.57 -1.91 8.76
N ARG A 12 -7.75 -2.01 8.14
CA ARG A 12 -7.86 -2.50 6.77
C ARG A 12 -7.27 -1.53 5.74
N PHE A 13 -7.43 -0.23 5.96
CA PHE A 13 -6.78 0.80 5.15
C PHE A 13 -5.26 0.69 5.26
N ILE A 14 -4.72 0.61 6.48
CA ILE A 14 -3.27 0.47 6.74
C ILE A 14 -2.73 -0.80 6.07
N TYR A 15 -3.47 -1.90 6.14
CA TYR A 15 -3.11 -3.14 5.45
C TYR A 15 -3.01 -2.97 3.93
N GLY A 16 -4.00 -2.33 3.30
CA GLY A 16 -3.95 -2.03 1.86
C GLY A 16 -2.82 -1.09 1.50
N TYR A 17 -2.54 -0.10 2.35
CA TYR A 17 -1.41 0.82 2.17
C TYR A 17 -0.07 0.09 2.20
N LEU A 18 0.13 -0.82 3.16
CA LEU A 18 1.33 -1.66 3.27
C LEU A 18 1.52 -2.59 2.06
N ILE A 19 0.43 -3.13 1.49
CA ILE A 19 0.50 -3.89 0.24
C ILE A 19 1.05 -3.00 -0.90
N GLY A 20 0.53 -1.79 -1.02
CA GLY A 20 1.01 -0.83 -2.02
C GLY A 20 2.49 -0.47 -1.81
N PHE A 21 2.91 -0.34 -0.54
CA PHE A 21 4.31 -0.10 -0.18
C PHE A 21 5.22 -1.23 -0.67
N ILE A 22 4.86 -2.48 -0.38
CA ILE A 22 5.64 -3.66 -0.80
C ILE A 22 5.77 -3.69 -2.33
N PHE A 23 4.66 -3.45 -3.04
CA PHE A 23 4.66 -3.46 -4.51
C PHE A 23 5.59 -2.40 -5.10
N ILE A 24 5.57 -1.19 -4.57
CA ILE A 24 6.44 -0.10 -5.02
C ILE A 24 7.91 -0.39 -4.70
N SER A 25 8.18 -0.94 -3.52
CA SER A 25 9.53 -1.35 -3.13
C SER A 25 10.09 -2.41 -4.10
N ILE A 26 9.27 -3.37 -4.52
CA ILE A 26 9.66 -4.36 -5.53
C ILE A 26 10.00 -3.68 -6.86
N ILE A 27 9.20 -2.71 -7.32
CA ILE A 27 9.50 -1.95 -8.55
C ILE A 27 10.85 -1.26 -8.45
N TYR A 28 11.14 -0.58 -7.33
CA TYR A 28 12.44 0.08 -7.13
C TYR A 28 13.60 -0.91 -7.18
N ILE A 29 13.47 -2.07 -6.55
CA ILE A 29 14.50 -3.12 -6.58
C ILE A 29 14.71 -3.62 -8.01
N VAL A 30 13.63 -3.91 -8.75
CA VAL A 30 13.75 -4.39 -10.14
C VAL A 30 14.41 -3.34 -11.02
N VAL A 31 14.02 -2.07 -10.91
CA VAL A 31 14.66 -0.98 -11.66
C VAL A 31 16.14 -0.87 -11.31
N ALA A 32 16.50 -0.93 -10.02
CA ALA A 32 17.89 -0.93 -9.60
C ALA A 32 18.68 -2.11 -10.20
N LEU A 33 18.12 -3.32 -10.17
CA LEU A 33 18.74 -4.51 -10.77
C LEU A 33 18.94 -4.37 -12.27
N THR A 34 17.97 -3.79 -13.00
CA THR A 34 18.13 -3.56 -14.44
C THR A 34 19.24 -2.57 -14.73
N VAL A 35 19.35 -1.48 -13.97
CA VAL A 35 20.44 -0.50 -14.14
C VAL A 35 21.79 -1.16 -13.89
N ILE A 36 21.92 -1.98 -12.82
CA ILE A 36 23.15 -2.72 -12.53
C ILE A 36 23.53 -3.67 -13.67
N LEU A 37 22.55 -4.37 -14.25
CA LEU A 37 22.80 -5.37 -15.28
C LEU A 37 23.24 -4.75 -16.62
N PHE A 38 22.65 -3.61 -16.99
CA PHE A 38 22.89 -2.98 -18.30
C PHE A 38 24.04 -1.97 -18.28
N ASP A 39 24.30 -1.31 -17.16
CA ASP A 39 25.36 -0.29 -17.05
C ASP A 39 25.99 -0.28 -15.63
N PRO A 40 26.87 -1.24 -15.35
CA PRO A 40 27.50 -1.36 -14.03
C PRO A 40 28.43 -0.19 -13.69
N GLU A 41 29.00 0.48 -14.70
CA GLU A 41 29.86 1.66 -14.51
C GLU A 41 29.02 2.89 -14.10
N ALA A 42 27.90 3.14 -14.77
CA ALA A 42 26.97 4.19 -14.36
C ALA A 42 26.40 3.93 -12.96
N PHE A 43 26.10 2.68 -12.61
CA PHE A 43 25.66 2.31 -11.26
C PHE A 43 26.71 2.66 -10.20
N SER A 44 27.98 2.29 -10.42
CA SER A 44 29.09 2.60 -9.50
C SER A 44 29.22 4.11 -9.25
N ILE A 45 29.19 4.92 -10.31
CA ILE A 45 29.30 6.38 -10.23
C ILE A 45 28.08 6.97 -9.51
N ILE A 46 26.87 6.51 -9.83
CA ILE A 46 25.62 6.98 -9.21
C ILE A 46 25.62 6.65 -7.73
N VAL A 47 25.99 5.43 -7.32
CA VAL A 47 26.03 5.00 -5.92
C VAL A 47 27.08 5.78 -5.12
N ILE A 48 28.29 5.97 -5.66
CA ILE A 48 29.32 6.78 -5.01
C ILE A 48 28.84 8.22 -4.81
N LYS A 49 28.18 8.80 -5.82
CA LYS A 49 27.59 10.13 -5.73
C LYS A 49 26.43 10.18 -4.73
N TYR A 50 25.62 9.13 -4.65
CA TYR A 50 24.52 8.99 -3.71
C TYR A 50 24.99 8.91 -2.25
N ILE A 51 26.03 8.11 -1.97
CA ILE A 51 26.60 7.91 -0.64
C ILE A 51 27.32 9.18 -0.14
N LYS A 52 27.99 9.92 -1.03
CA LYS A 52 28.75 11.13 -0.67
C LYS A 52 27.91 12.39 -0.49
N THR A 53 26.63 12.39 -0.88
CA THR A 53 25.79 13.59 -0.80
C THR A 53 24.84 13.48 0.39
N GLU A 54 25.05 14.26 1.45
CA GLU A 54 24.24 14.23 2.69
C GLU A 54 22.72 14.42 2.44
N ALA A 55 22.35 15.11 1.36
CA ALA A 55 20.96 15.36 0.99
C ALA A 55 20.24 14.18 0.31
N TYR A 56 20.98 13.23 -0.27
CA TYR A 56 20.41 12.13 -1.08
C TYR A 56 19.99 10.90 -0.26
N ASN A 57 20.20 10.92 1.05
CA ASN A 57 19.88 9.81 1.96
C ASN A 57 18.37 9.53 2.14
N LYS A 58 17.53 10.14 1.31
CA LYS A 58 16.09 9.91 1.29
C LYS A 58 15.76 9.20 -0.02
N LEU A 59 15.86 7.88 -0.01
CA LEU A 59 15.02 7.00 -0.84
C LEU A 59 13.56 7.22 -0.43
N GLY A 60 13.08 8.44 -0.69
CA GLY A 60 11.73 8.87 -0.41
C GLY A 60 10.84 8.24 -1.45
N ILE A 61 9.77 7.59 -0.98
CA ILE A 61 8.69 7.19 -1.85
C ILE A 61 8.22 8.44 -2.60
N THR A 62 8.23 8.36 -3.93
CA THR A 62 7.75 9.46 -4.76
C THR A 62 6.28 9.76 -4.44
N PHE A 63 5.85 10.99 -4.67
CA PHE A 63 4.45 11.37 -4.47
C PHE A 63 3.48 10.43 -5.22
N VAL A 64 3.85 10.03 -6.44
CA VAL A 64 3.11 9.04 -7.25
C VAL A 64 3.02 7.69 -6.52
N GLY A 65 4.12 7.24 -5.94
CA GLY A 65 4.14 6.03 -5.12
C GLY A 65 3.19 6.13 -3.92
N HIS A 66 3.21 7.25 -3.20
CA HIS A 66 2.27 7.49 -2.10
C HIS A 66 0.80 7.48 -2.57
N CYS A 67 0.48 8.12 -3.70
CA CYS A 67 -0.87 8.09 -4.27
C CYS A 67 -1.34 6.65 -4.55
N PHE A 68 -0.46 5.80 -5.09
CA PHE A 68 -0.76 4.41 -5.35
C PHE A 68 -0.98 3.60 -4.05
N MET A 69 -0.16 3.81 -3.02
CA MET A 69 -0.35 3.18 -1.70
C MET A 69 -1.69 3.56 -1.08
N VAL A 70 -2.02 4.87 -1.12
CA VAL A 70 -3.31 5.38 -0.64
C VAL A 70 -4.46 4.74 -1.42
N PHE A 71 -4.32 4.61 -2.74
CA PHE A 71 -5.31 3.94 -3.57
C PHE A 71 -5.54 2.48 -3.15
N CYS A 72 -4.48 1.71 -2.92
CA CYS A 72 -4.57 0.34 -2.40
C CYS A 72 -5.29 0.29 -1.03
N GLY A 73 -4.97 1.24 -0.13
CA GLY A 73 -5.67 1.39 1.15
C GLY A 73 -7.17 1.65 0.98
N ILE A 74 -7.56 2.55 0.06
CA ILE A 74 -8.97 2.86 -0.24
C ILE A 74 -9.70 1.64 -0.80
N VAL A 75 -9.06 0.87 -1.68
CA VAL A 75 -9.64 -0.35 -2.26
C VAL A 75 -9.97 -1.38 -1.17
N GLU A 76 -9.01 -1.68 -0.30
CA GLU A 76 -9.21 -2.61 0.82
C GLU A 76 -10.24 -2.10 1.82
N TRP A 77 -10.26 -0.78 2.08
CA TRP A 77 -11.28 -0.15 2.90
C TRP A 77 -12.69 -0.32 2.31
N LYS A 78 -12.86 -0.05 1.01
CA LYS A 78 -14.15 -0.23 0.31
C LYS A 78 -14.62 -1.68 0.33
N LYS A 79 -13.71 -2.66 0.15
CA LYS A 79 -14.03 -4.09 0.26
C LYS A 79 -14.59 -4.43 1.64
N CYS A 80 -13.92 -3.99 2.71
CA CYS A 80 -14.38 -4.23 4.08
C CYS A 80 -15.74 -3.57 4.37
N LYS A 81 -15.96 -2.34 3.89
CA LYS A 81 -17.25 -1.64 4.02
C LYS A 81 -18.37 -2.43 3.33
N ASN A 82 -18.11 -2.99 2.15
CA ASN A 82 -19.06 -3.82 1.41
C ASN A 82 -19.36 -5.15 2.13
N GLU A 83 -18.35 -5.80 2.70
CA GLU A 83 -18.54 -7.00 3.52
C GLU A 83 -19.42 -6.73 4.75
N ILE A 84 -19.18 -5.62 5.45
CA ILE A 84 -19.99 -5.22 6.61
C ILE A 84 -21.44 -4.99 6.17
N LYS A 85 -21.67 -4.31 5.04
CA LYS A 85 -23.02 -4.12 4.46
C LYS A 85 -23.67 -5.47 4.13
N ARG A 86 -22.93 -6.39 3.49
CA ARG A 86 -23.43 -7.73 3.10
C ARG A 86 -23.78 -8.58 4.33
N LYS A 87 -22.94 -8.60 5.36
CA LYS A 87 -23.19 -9.31 6.63
C LYS A 87 -24.42 -8.74 7.36
N LYS A 88 -24.59 -7.42 7.39
CA LYS A 88 -25.80 -6.77 7.95
C LYS A 88 -27.07 -7.17 7.17
N ARG A 89 -27.03 -7.18 5.83
CA ARG A 89 -28.17 -7.59 5.00
C ARG A 89 -28.56 -9.05 5.24
N LYS A 90 -27.58 -9.96 5.35
CA LYS A 90 -27.82 -11.39 5.68
C LYS A 90 -28.48 -11.57 7.05
N ARG A 91 -28.02 -10.86 8.09
CA ARG A 91 -28.60 -10.93 9.44
C ARG A 91 -30.06 -10.48 9.47
N ARG A 92 -30.39 -9.40 8.75
CA ARG A 92 -31.77 -8.92 8.64
C ARG A 92 -32.70 -9.96 8.01
N LYS A 93 -32.29 -10.58 6.89
CA LYS A 93 -33.09 -11.62 6.21
C LYS A 93 -33.44 -12.80 7.15
N ARG A 94 -32.45 -13.34 7.87
CA ARG A 94 -32.67 -14.46 8.80
C ARG A 94 -33.64 -14.13 9.94
N SER A 95 -33.65 -12.88 10.40
CA SER A 95 -34.59 -12.43 11.45
C SER A 95 -36.04 -12.35 10.96
N TYR A 96 -36.27 -12.21 9.66
CA TYR A 96 -37.62 -12.24 9.09
C TYR A 96 -38.10 -13.66 8.83
N GLU A 97 -37.21 -14.61 8.50
CA GLU A 97 -37.55 -16.03 8.32
C GLU A 97 -37.84 -16.76 9.64
N GLN A 98 -37.45 -16.18 10.78
CA GLN A 98 -37.72 -16.71 12.12
C GLN A 98 -38.96 -16.10 12.80
N ARG A 99 -39.67 -15.20 12.13
CA ARG A 99 -40.97 -14.65 12.55
C ARG A 99 -42.08 -15.24 11.69
#